data_AF-A0AAV5VEN3-F1
#
_entry.id   AF-A0AAV5VEN3-F1
#
_cell.length_a   1.000
_cell.length_b   1.000
_cell.length_c   1.000
_cell.angle_alpha   90.00
_cell.angle_beta   90.00
_cell.angle_gamma   90.00
#
_symmetry.space_group_name_H-M   'P 1'
#
loop_
_entity.id
_entity.type
_entity.pdbx_description
1 polymer ?
#
loop_
_entity_poly.entity_id
_entity_poly.type
_entity_poly.pdbx_seq_one_letter_code
_entity_poly.pdbx_strand_id
1 'polypeptide(L)'
;MGKVKKGKPAAAGTGSNSVKPSTSAVSADSDGKVKKSRPNNFQRAKAIFDKIQQDKKEAKDKKQQDRDKREKAMDKYNDNKRKMNKALKKTNRKGQPNLGAQVAVILEKLQGKK
;
A
#
# COMPACT_ATOMS: atom_id res chain seq x y z
N MET A 1 -45.51 0.11 9.67
CA MET A 1 -44.24 -0.65 9.85
C MET A 1 -43.10 0.34 9.57
N GLY A 2 -42.07 0.57 10.38
CA GLY A 2 -41.67 0.06 11.68
C GLY A 2 -40.89 1.16 12.43
N LYS A 3 -40.94 1.11 13.77
CA LYS A 3 -40.35 2.10 14.67
C LYS A 3 -38.82 1.95 14.69
N VAL A 4 -38.09 3.07 14.52
CA VAL A 4 -36.62 3.09 14.65
C VAL A 4 -36.25 3.13 16.13
N LYS A 5 -35.63 2.04 16.61
CA LYS A 5 -35.25 1.81 18.01
C LYS A 5 -33.99 2.62 18.32
N LYS A 6 -34.10 3.65 19.17
CA LYS A 6 -32.95 4.38 19.74
C LYS A 6 -32.12 3.42 20.61
N GLY A 7 -30.87 3.20 20.20
CA GLY A 7 -29.86 2.48 20.96
C GLY A 7 -29.36 3.32 22.14
N LYS A 8 -29.31 2.67 23.30
CA LYS A 8 -28.88 3.13 24.63
C LYS A 8 -27.34 3.19 24.70
N PRO A 9 -26.70 4.24 25.25
CA PRO A 9 -25.28 4.20 25.57
C PRO A 9 -25.06 3.37 26.85
N ALA A 10 -24.15 2.39 26.78
CA ALA A 10 -23.71 1.62 27.93
C ALA A 10 -22.67 2.43 28.72
N ALA A 11 -22.88 2.49 30.03
CA ALA A 11 -22.14 3.26 31.01
C ALA A 11 -20.67 2.82 31.12
N ALA A 12 -19.82 3.82 31.35
CA ALA A 12 -18.46 3.69 31.83
C ALA A 12 -18.44 3.48 33.36
N GLY A 13 -17.38 2.84 33.85
CA GLY A 13 -17.06 2.66 35.27
C GLY A 13 -17.54 1.30 35.81
N THR A 14 -16.80 0.53 36.60
CA THR A 14 -15.63 0.82 37.43
C THR A 14 -15.01 -0.55 37.76
N GLY A 15 -13.69 -0.66 37.68
CA GLY A 15 -12.98 -1.89 38.04
C GLY A 15 -11.57 -1.56 38.52
N SER A 16 -11.48 -0.98 39.72
CA SER A 16 -10.23 -0.83 40.43
C SER A 16 -9.70 -2.20 40.82
N ASN A 17 -8.45 -2.52 40.46
CA ASN A 17 -7.68 -3.48 41.23
C ASN A 17 -6.24 -2.97 41.36
N SER A 18 -5.98 -2.38 42.52
CA SER A 18 -4.67 -2.03 43.04
C SER A 18 -3.95 -3.31 43.47
N VAL A 19 -3.04 -3.80 42.65
CA VAL A 19 -2.08 -4.84 43.06
C VAL A 19 -0.74 -4.17 43.32
N LYS A 20 -0.45 -3.97 44.61
CA LYS A 20 0.86 -3.62 45.17
C LYS A 20 1.88 -4.71 44.79
N PRO A 21 3.05 -4.38 44.20
CA PRO A 21 4.14 -5.34 44.15
C PRO A 21 4.95 -5.29 45.46
N SER A 22 4.91 -6.37 46.23
CA SER A 22 5.82 -6.58 47.36
C SER A 22 7.24 -6.81 46.85
N THR A 23 8.13 -5.87 47.17
CA THR A 23 9.58 -6.01 47.02
C THR A 23 10.09 -7.01 48.06
N SER A 24 10.49 -8.21 47.63
CA SER A 24 11.25 -9.12 48.49
C SER A 24 12.26 -9.95 47.69
N ALA A 25 13.50 -9.85 48.18
CA ALA A 25 14.59 -10.80 48.04
C ALA A 25 15.34 -10.83 46.69
N VAL A 26 16.40 -10.03 46.66
CA VAL A 26 17.60 -10.28 45.87
C VAL A 26 18.34 -11.44 46.54
N SER A 27 18.47 -12.56 45.84
CA SER A 27 19.48 -13.59 46.16
C SER A 27 20.36 -13.75 44.93
N ALA A 28 21.58 -13.26 45.05
CA ALA A 28 22.64 -13.43 44.07
C ALA A 28 23.36 -14.73 44.40
N ASP A 29 23.23 -15.72 43.53
CA ASP A 29 24.09 -16.90 43.48
C ASP A 29 24.71 -17.01 42.08
N SER A 30 26.02 -17.16 42.11
CA SER A 30 27.01 -17.17 41.04
C SER A 30 26.93 -18.39 40.12
N ASP A 31 27.39 -18.20 38.88
CA ASP A 31 27.62 -19.21 37.83
C ASP A 31 26.41 -20.03 37.36
N GLY A 32 25.57 -19.41 36.53
CA GLY A 32 24.52 -20.13 35.82
C GLY A 32 24.04 -19.37 34.59
N LYS A 33 24.11 -20.00 33.41
CA LYS A 33 23.48 -19.47 32.18
C LYS A 33 22.04 -19.08 32.51
N VAL A 34 21.76 -17.78 32.57
CA VAL A 34 20.41 -17.26 32.85
C VAL A 34 19.50 -17.78 31.74
N LYS A 35 18.69 -18.79 32.06
CA LYS A 35 17.68 -19.30 31.14
C LYS A 35 16.74 -18.14 30.84
N LYS A 36 16.81 -17.59 29.62
CA LYS A 36 15.93 -16.50 29.19
C LYS A 36 14.49 -16.93 29.46
N SER A 37 13.83 -16.26 30.39
CA SER A 37 12.45 -16.53 30.75
C SER A 37 11.57 -16.41 29.50
N ARG A 38 10.58 -17.30 29.38
CA ARG A 38 9.66 -17.28 28.23
C ARG A 38 9.01 -15.90 28.18
N PRO A 39 8.90 -15.28 26.99
CA PRO A 39 8.33 -13.94 26.89
C PRO A 39 6.92 -13.94 27.43
N ASN A 40 6.62 -12.93 28.26
CA ASN A 40 5.30 -12.67 28.82
C ASN A 40 4.29 -12.48 27.67
N ASN A 41 3.02 -12.84 27.88
CA ASN A 41 1.97 -12.74 26.87
C ASN A 41 1.92 -11.34 26.23
N PHE A 42 2.08 -10.28 27.03
CA PHE A 42 2.15 -8.91 26.54
C PHE A 42 3.31 -8.67 25.55
N GLN A 43 4.50 -9.21 25.83
CA GLN A 43 5.66 -9.06 24.94
C GLN A 43 5.43 -9.79 23.61
N ARG A 44 4.77 -10.96 23.64
CA ARG A 44 4.39 -11.68 22.42
C ARG A 44 3.35 -10.91 21.63
N ALA A 45 2.33 -10.38 22.29
CA ALA A 45 1.29 -9.56 21.65
C ALA A 45 1.89 -8.31 20.98
N LYS A 46 2.82 -7.62 21.66
CA LYS A 46 3.53 -6.47 21.11
C LYS A 46 4.35 -6.85 19.86
N ALA A 47 5.12 -7.93 19.94
CA ALA A 47 5.92 -8.40 18.80
C ALA A 47 5.06 -8.76 17.59
N ILE A 48 3.90 -9.40 17.81
CA ILE A 48 2.95 -9.72 16.73
C ILE A 48 2.35 -8.45 16.14
N PHE A 49 1.96 -7.49 16.98
CA PHE A 49 1.43 -6.20 16.53
C PHE A 49 2.44 -5.45 15.65
N ASP A 50 3.69 -5.34 16.12
CA ASP A 50 4.75 -4.66 15.40
C ASP A 50 5.00 -5.32 14.04
N LYS A 51 5.02 -6.67 13.99
CA LYS A 51 5.13 -7.43 12.74
C LYS A 51 3.98 -7.14 11.78
N ILE A 52 2.73 -7.18 12.26
CA ILE A 52 1.55 -6.88 11.44
C ILE A 52 1.62 -5.45 10.88
N GLN A 53 2.11 -4.50 11.67
CA GLN A 53 2.23 -3.11 11.22
C GLN A 53 3.35 -2.94 10.18
N GLN A 54 4.46 -3.66 10.31
CA GLN A 54 5.50 -3.72 9.28
C GLN A 54 4.98 -4.35 7.99
N ASP A 55 4.35 -5.52 8.07
CA ASP A 55 3.77 -6.22 6.91
C ASP A 55 2.74 -5.33 6.17
N LYS A 56 1.92 -4.59 6.92
CA LYS A 56 0.96 -3.62 6.33
C LYS A 56 1.65 -2.46 5.62
N LYS A 57 2.77 -1.94 6.16
CA LYS A 57 3.53 -0.87 5.50
C LYS A 57 4.15 -1.39 4.21
N GLU A 58 4.83 -2.53 4.27
CA GLU A 58 5.43 -3.14 3.08
C GLU A 58 4.39 -3.48 2.00
N ALA A 59 3.23 -4.00 2.38
CA ALA A 59 2.16 -4.30 1.45
C ALA A 59 1.60 -3.03 0.78
N LYS A 60 1.48 -1.93 1.52
CA LYS A 60 1.08 -0.63 0.96
C LYS A 60 2.13 -0.11 -0.01
N ASP A 61 3.40 -0.17 0.36
CA ASP A 61 4.50 0.34 -0.46
C ASP A 61 4.63 -0.46 -1.76
N LYS A 62 4.57 -1.79 -1.70
CA LYS A 62 4.55 -2.66 -2.89
C LYS A 62 3.36 -2.33 -3.81
N LYS A 63 2.16 -2.20 -3.23
CA LYS A 63 0.95 -1.85 -3.99
C LYS A 63 1.06 -0.48 -4.65
N GLN A 64 1.68 0.49 -3.99
CA GLN A 64 1.88 1.83 -4.57
C GLN A 64 2.89 1.77 -5.71
N GLN A 65 4.02 1.08 -5.54
CA GLN A 65 5.00 0.91 -6.60
C GLN A 65 4.41 0.23 -7.84
N ASP A 66 3.58 -0.79 -7.66
CA ASP A 66 2.95 -1.48 -8.79
C ASP A 66 1.89 -0.61 -9.49
N ARG A 67 1.16 0.21 -8.75
CA ARG A 67 0.27 1.23 -9.33
C ARG A 67 1.06 2.24 -10.14
N ASP A 68 2.13 2.79 -9.59
CA ASP A 68 2.95 3.80 -10.26
C ASP A 68 3.61 3.23 -11.54
N LYS A 69 4.07 1.97 -11.50
CA LYS A 69 4.59 1.28 -12.69
C LYS A 69 3.52 1.13 -13.77
N ARG A 70 2.30 0.72 -13.37
CA ARG A 70 1.18 0.56 -14.29
C ARG A 70 0.75 1.90 -14.88
N GLU A 71 0.65 2.94 -14.06
CA GLU A 71 0.30 4.30 -14.50
C GLU A 71 1.33 4.83 -15.50
N LYS A 72 2.62 4.75 -15.18
CA LYS A 72 3.71 5.14 -16.10
C LYS A 72 3.66 4.39 -17.44
N ALA A 73 3.32 3.10 -17.43
CA ALA A 73 3.17 2.33 -18.66
C ALA A 73 1.95 2.78 -19.48
N MET A 74 0.83 3.07 -18.81
CA MET A 74 -0.38 3.56 -19.44
C MET A 74 -0.22 4.98 -19.99
N ASP A 75 0.48 5.85 -19.28
CA ASP A 75 0.75 7.22 -19.72
C ASP A 75 1.60 7.23 -20.99
N LYS A 76 2.70 6.45 -21.02
CA LYS A 76 3.52 6.28 -22.23
C LYS A 76 2.68 5.78 -23.40
N TYR A 77 1.86 4.76 -23.18
CA TYR A 77 0.96 4.23 -24.21
C TYR A 77 -0.03 5.30 -24.70
N ASN A 78 -0.67 6.03 -23.79
CA ASN A 78 -1.64 7.06 -24.10
C ASN A 78 -1.01 8.23 -24.87
N ASP A 79 0.19 8.66 -24.48
CA ASP A 79 0.93 9.72 -25.16
C ASP A 79 1.32 9.32 -26.57
N ASN A 80 1.83 8.10 -26.76
CA ASN A 80 2.16 7.59 -28.09
C ASN A 80 0.90 7.46 -28.96
N LYS A 81 -0.19 6.94 -28.38
CA LYS A 81 -1.49 6.85 -29.05
C LYS A 81 -2.00 8.23 -29.47
N ARG A 82 -1.89 9.25 -28.60
CA ARG A 82 -2.29 10.63 -28.90
C ARG A 82 -1.43 11.23 -30.02
N LYS A 83 -0.11 11.08 -29.97
CA LYS A 83 0.83 11.56 -31.00
C LYS A 83 0.50 10.94 -32.37
N MET A 84 0.35 9.63 -32.40
CA MET A 84 -0.03 8.89 -33.61
C MET A 84 -1.38 9.35 -34.16
N ASN A 85 -2.41 9.43 -33.32
CA ASN A 85 -3.73 9.88 -33.73
C ASN A 85 -3.70 11.32 -34.27
N LYS A 86 -2.88 12.20 -33.67
CA LYS A 86 -2.68 13.56 -34.17
C LYS A 86 -2.07 13.56 -35.57
N ALA A 87 -1.07 12.71 -35.83
CA ALA A 87 -0.46 12.58 -37.14
C ALA A 87 -1.45 12.04 -38.19
N LEU A 88 -2.22 10.99 -37.85
CA LEU A 88 -3.20 10.38 -38.75
C LEU A 88 -4.37 11.31 -39.09
N LYS A 89 -4.75 12.20 -38.14
CA LYS A 89 -5.79 13.23 -38.36
C LYS A 89 -5.31 14.42 -39.18
N LYS A 90 -4.02 14.54 -39.50
CA LYS A 90 -3.53 15.67 -40.32
C LYS A 90 -4.09 15.57 -41.73
N THR A 91 -4.70 16.65 -42.17
CA THR A 91 -5.22 16.83 -43.52
C THR A 91 -4.51 17.99 -44.22
N ASN A 92 -4.55 17.99 -45.55
CA ASN A 92 -4.08 19.13 -46.35
C ASN A 92 -5.16 20.22 -46.43
N ARG A 93 -4.85 21.36 -47.08
CA ARG A 93 -5.80 22.48 -47.25
C ARG A 93 -7.09 22.09 -47.99
N LYS A 94 -7.06 21.01 -48.78
CA LYS A 94 -8.20 20.43 -49.51
C LYS A 94 -8.95 19.36 -48.69
N GLY A 95 -8.59 19.17 -47.42
CA GLY A 95 -9.24 18.20 -46.51
C GLY A 95 -8.83 16.74 -46.72
N GLN A 96 -7.93 16.44 -47.67
CA GLN A 96 -7.46 15.07 -47.89
C GLN A 96 -6.43 14.67 -46.82
N PRO A 97 -6.35 13.38 -46.47
CA PRO A 97 -5.35 12.88 -45.54
C PRO A 97 -3.92 13.20 -46.02
N ASN A 98 -3.06 13.60 -45.07
CA ASN A 98 -1.64 13.82 -45.37
C ASN A 98 -0.89 12.47 -45.40
N LEU A 99 -0.58 11.99 -46.60
CA LEU A 99 0.11 10.71 -46.79
C LEU A 99 1.47 10.65 -46.09
N GLY A 100 2.26 11.74 -46.12
CA GLY A 100 3.57 11.79 -45.47
C GLY A 100 3.47 11.60 -43.94
N ALA A 101 2.45 12.19 -43.32
CA ALA A 101 2.19 12.00 -41.89
C ALA A 101 1.76 10.55 -41.56
N GLN A 102 1.00 9.91 -42.45
CA GLN A 102 0.59 8.52 -42.28
C GLN A 102 1.76 7.54 -42.46
N VAL A 103 2.61 7.77 -43.47
CA VAL A 103 3.81 6.96 -43.72
C VAL A 103 4.76 7.06 -42.52
N ALA A 104 4.96 8.24 -41.93
CA ALA A 104 5.78 8.38 -40.74
C ALA A 104 5.30 7.50 -39.57
N VAL A 105 3.97 7.44 -39.33
CA VAL A 105 3.37 6.57 -38.32
C VAL A 105 3.61 5.08 -38.63
N ILE A 106 3.49 4.69 -39.90
CA ILE A 106 3.72 3.30 -40.32
C ILE A 106 5.18 2.92 -40.10
N LEU A 107 6.11 3.79 -40.48
CA LEU A 107 7.54 3.57 -40.26
C LEU A 107 7.88 3.46 -38.77
N GLU A 108 7.30 4.30 -37.92
CA GLU A 108 7.47 4.23 -36.47
C GLU A 108 7.04 2.85 -35.91
N LYS A 109 5.91 2.33 -36.38
CA LYS A 109 5.42 0.99 -36.00
C LYS A 109 6.33 -0.14 -36.49
N LEU A 110 6.82 -0.06 -37.73
CA LEU A 110 7.72 -1.08 -38.30
C LEU A 110 9.08 -1.09 -37.61
N GLN A 111 9.60 0.08 -37.22
CA GLN A 111 10.87 0.20 -36.51
C GLN A 111 10.79 -0.22 -35.04
N GLY A 112 9.60 -0.57 -34.52
CA GLY A 112 9.44 -1.03 -33.14
C GLY A 112 9.75 0.01 -32.07
N LYS A 113 9.80 1.30 -32.44
CA LYS A 113 9.98 2.41 -31.48
C LYS A 113 8.66 2.62 -30.73
N LYS A 114 8.46 1.83 -29.66
CA LYS A 114 7.34 1.94 -28.72
C LYS A 114 7.72 2.78 -27.51
#